data_AF-A0A932N003-F1
#
_entry.id   AF-A0A932N003-F1
#
_cell.length_a   1.000
_cell.length_b   1.000
_cell.length_c   1.000
_cell.angle_alpha   90.00
_cell.angle_beta   90.00
_cell.angle_gamma   90.00
#
_symmetry.space_group_name_H-M   'P 1'
#
loop_
_entity.id
_entity.type
_entity.pdbx_description
1 polymer ?
#
loop_
_entity_poly.entity_id
_entity_poly.type
_entity_poly.pdbx_seq_one_letter_code
_entity_poly.pdbx_strand_id
1 'polypeptide(L)'
;MKIKYINSVLLLEIFFVISLFSQSESFNEDWRWVHFTTESGLPSNIINEIYEASDSVVWVSTPSGLAWFDGFRWNTVSKENFGIEGVFRDGIIARKNDSLFLISHQTEIRFLQNNVTSAFPLSSDSIIVFRNGKLALYLFNSLGTFQIHEMISPINMNKPFRTRSGNLWAEAGKTLYRMNNGQWEPVLSSSSGEFVVGGGARAPYQVEDNHAGAGLLYITRPHRMQGIWEWYGYAQPKRATTEKPEILNAMDIGPQNQAVAVYRPDIIRYRSNGVWQTLNLEKFLINDILSVRFCSSGDLLIGTGHGLFRFSSSVSRWQLFQHPSPDPRNTVNEIILTDDSTIWSATSDGLEIRFPDGDYEYINQIDTIHLYSLTGLCEDIEGNIWISSGSAFSGAFRWDGKQWKHFAIGDNPENVAIHKIRKDRQNNLWFLGIGMSPRMMANEQPGAYLLQNGEFIRWGEPEGLLHGRVYSFAEGKDGELWFGTVNGLSRWKPSTSNPAKVTPIVKRANLRRVVSEGTWTYWTD
;
A
#
# COMPACT_ATOMS: atom_id res chain seq x y z
N MET A 1 4.56 38.40 73.10
CA MET A 1 4.65 37.43 71.99
C MET A 1 3.74 37.93 70.86
N LYS A 2 4.20 37.85 69.61
CA LYS A 2 3.82 38.73 68.47
C LYS A 2 2.33 38.75 68.05
N ILE A 3 1.91 39.95 67.62
CA ILE A 3 0.73 40.32 66.82
C ILE A 3 0.94 39.95 65.34
N LYS A 4 -0.11 39.52 64.59
CA LYS A 4 -0.35 39.90 63.16
C LYS A 4 -1.76 39.51 62.64
N TYR A 5 -2.56 40.56 62.34
CA TYR A 5 -3.59 40.81 61.30
C TYR A 5 -3.99 39.66 60.34
N ILE A 6 -5.28 39.32 60.16
CA ILE A 6 -6.42 39.99 59.47
C ILE A 6 -6.42 39.81 57.92
N ASN A 7 -7.51 39.16 57.46
CA ASN A 7 -8.29 39.28 56.21
C ASN A 7 -7.82 38.78 54.83
N SER A 8 -8.80 38.10 54.19
CA SER A 8 -9.25 38.21 52.80
C SER A 8 -8.91 37.11 51.78
N VAL A 9 -9.98 36.67 51.10
CA VAL A 9 -10.04 35.95 49.79
C VAL A 9 -9.57 34.48 49.85
N LEU A 10 -10.26 33.46 49.35
CA LEU A 10 -11.08 33.35 48.15
C LEU A 10 -11.98 32.11 48.27
N LEU A 11 -13.13 32.19 47.59
CA LEU A 11 -14.11 31.14 47.33
C LEU A 11 -13.56 29.70 47.41
N LEU A 12 -14.07 28.94 48.38
CA LEU A 12 -14.09 27.49 48.31
C LEU A 12 -15.32 27.06 47.50
N GLU A 13 -15.48 27.62 46.29
CA GLU A 13 -16.46 27.14 45.34
C GLU A 13 -15.84 26.01 44.54
N ILE A 14 -16.38 24.81 44.76
CA ILE A 14 -16.88 23.96 43.68
C ILE A 14 -15.96 23.99 42.44
N PHE A 15 -14.79 23.38 42.55
CA PHE A 15 -14.20 22.75 41.38
C PHE A 15 -15.09 21.55 41.04
N PHE A 16 -16.16 21.86 40.31
CA PHE A 16 -16.78 20.93 39.40
C PHE A 16 -15.64 20.47 38.49
N VAL A 17 -15.01 19.35 38.86
CA VAL A 17 -14.30 18.52 37.89
C VAL A 17 -15.42 18.00 36.99
N ILE A 18 -15.88 18.86 36.08
CA ILE A 18 -16.35 18.39 34.80
C ILE A 18 -15.09 17.77 34.22
N SER A 19 -14.92 16.47 34.46
CA SER A 19 -14.24 15.64 33.50
C SER A 19 -14.93 15.98 32.19
N LEU A 20 -14.32 16.86 31.41
CA LEU A 20 -14.54 16.90 30.00
C LEU A 20 -14.20 15.48 29.58
N PHE A 21 -15.23 14.63 29.54
CA PHE A 21 -15.24 13.52 28.62
C PHE A 21 -14.99 14.23 27.29
N SER A 22 -13.71 14.29 26.88
CA SER A 22 -13.42 14.10 25.49
C SER A 22 -14.29 12.91 25.13
N GLN A 23 -15.35 13.18 24.36
CA GLN A 23 -15.88 12.13 23.53
C GLN A 23 -14.68 11.77 22.66
N SER A 24 -13.83 10.85 23.13
CA SER A 24 -13.26 9.94 22.17
C SER A 24 -14.49 9.26 21.62
N GLU A 25 -15.01 9.81 20.52
CA GLU A 25 -15.59 8.93 19.52
C GLU A 25 -14.62 7.76 19.48
N SER A 26 -15.07 6.59 19.92
CA SER A 26 -14.28 5.37 19.85
C SER A 26 -13.80 5.32 18.42
N PHE A 27 -12.53 5.66 18.21
CA PHE A 27 -12.04 5.97 16.88
C PHE A 27 -12.23 4.68 16.10
N ASN A 28 -13.23 4.67 15.22
CA ASN A 28 -13.71 3.42 14.68
C ASN A 28 -12.63 2.92 13.72
N GLU A 29 -11.84 1.93 14.13
CA GLU A 29 -10.74 1.36 13.34
C GLU A 29 -11.20 0.38 12.26
N ASP A 30 -12.52 0.27 12.01
CA ASP A 30 -13.06 -0.64 10.98
C ASP A 30 -12.39 -0.48 9.60
N TRP A 31 -12.01 0.74 9.22
CA TRP A 31 -11.33 1.05 7.96
C TRP A 31 -9.95 0.41 7.81
N ARG A 32 -9.34 -0.07 8.91
CA ARG A 32 -8.09 -0.84 8.84
C ARG A 32 -8.32 -2.24 8.31
N TRP A 33 -9.56 -2.73 8.35
CA TRP A 33 -9.95 -4.02 7.82
C TRP A 33 -10.33 -3.90 6.35
N VAL A 34 -9.68 -4.72 5.54
CA VAL A 34 -10.01 -4.91 4.12
C VAL A 34 -10.38 -6.36 3.91
N HIS A 35 -11.49 -6.61 3.22
CA HIS A 35 -11.95 -7.96 2.85
C HIS A 35 -11.73 -8.18 1.37
N PHE A 36 -10.92 -9.19 1.04
CA PHE A 36 -10.66 -9.63 -0.32
C PHE A 36 -11.45 -10.89 -0.63
N THR A 37 -12.12 -10.88 -1.78
CA THR A 37 -12.92 -12.00 -2.31
C THR A 37 -12.54 -12.28 -3.76
N THR A 38 -13.27 -13.19 -4.41
CA THR A 38 -13.20 -13.39 -5.86
C THR A 38 -13.43 -12.11 -6.66
N GLU A 39 -14.22 -11.15 -6.14
CA GLU A 39 -14.42 -9.84 -6.77
C GLU A 39 -13.14 -8.99 -6.73
N SER A 40 -12.25 -9.24 -5.76
CA SER A 40 -10.94 -8.60 -5.64
C SER A 40 -9.84 -9.27 -6.48
N GLY A 41 -10.17 -10.34 -7.22
CA GLY A 41 -9.23 -11.09 -8.07
C GLY A 41 -8.70 -12.38 -7.46
N LEU A 42 -9.18 -12.80 -6.29
CA LEU A 42 -8.83 -14.11 -5.72
C LEU A 42 -9.45 -15.26 -6.55
N PRO A 43 -8.78 -16.41 -6.67
CA PRO A 43 -9.31 -17.57 -7.41
C PRO A 43 -10.44 -18.30 -6.69
N SER A 44 -10.58 -18.14 -5.36
CA SER A 44 -11.66 -18.64 -4.54
C SER A 44 -11.76 -17.82 -3.25
N ASN A 45 -12.94 -17.81 -2.63
CA ASN A 45 -13.14 -17.22 -1.31
C ASN A 45 -12.62 -18.11 -0.16
N ILE A 46 -12.27 -19.37 -0.43
CA ILE A 46 -11.70 -20.25 0.61
C ILE A 46 -10.18 -20.08 0.63
N ILE A 47 -9.65 -19.54 1.73
CA ILE A 47 -8.21 -19.30 1.92
C ILE A 47 -7.63 -20.41 2.80
N ASN A 48 -6.92 -21.35 2.18
CA ASN A 48 -6.33 -22.48 2.90
C ASN A 48 -5.09 -22.05 3.68
N GLU A 49 -4.20 -21.31 3.02
CA GLU A 49 -2.93 -20.87 3.61
C GLU A 49 -2.49 -19.56 2.98
N ILE A 50 -1.86 -18.72 3.81
CA ILE A 50 -1.24 -17.45 3.43
C ILE A 50 0.28 -17.66 3.55
N TYR A 51 1.07 -17.08 2.67
CA TYR A 51 2.54 -17.09 2.69
C TYR A 51 3.07 -15.69 2.35
N GLU A 52 4.09 -15.21 3.06
CA GLU A 52 4.82 -13.97 2.71
C GLU A 52 6.20 -14.39 2.20
N ALA A 53 6.49 -14.08 0.93
CA ALA A 53 7.78 -14.36 0.31
C ALA A 53 8.87 -13.39 0.81
N SER A 54 10.15 -13.68 0.53
CA SER A 54 11.28 -12.86 1.00
C SER A 54 11.31 -11.44 0.44
N ASP A 55 10.62 -11.19 -0.67
CA ASP A 55 10.40 -9.86 -1.26
C ASP A 55 9.14 -9.16 -0.69
N SER A 56 8.62 -9.64 0.44
CA SER A 56 7.41 -9.14 1.12
C SER A 56 6.11 -9.32 0.34
N VAL A 57 6.12 -10.13 -0.72
CA VAL A 57 4.92 -10.40 -1.51
C VAL A 57 4.08 -11.45 -0.82
N VAL A 58 2.80 -11.13 -0.67
CA VAL A 58 1.83 -12.05 -0.08
C VAL A 58 1.28 -12.97 -1.16
N TRP A 59 1.42 -14.26 -0.93
CA TRP A 59 0.81 -15.35 -1.66
C TRP A 59 -0.30 -15.99 -0.83
N VAL A 60 -1.36 -16.45 -1.50
CA VAL A 60 -2.42 -17.24 -0.89
C VAL A 60 -2.69 -18.48 -1.72
N SER A 61 -3.00 -19.57 -1.02
CA SER A 61 -3.47 -20.79 -1.63
C SER A 61 -4.96 -20.98 -1.42
N THR A 62 -5.61 -21.41 -2.50
CA THR A 62 -7.05 -21.67 -2.50
C THR A 62 -7.33 -23.01 -3.17
N PRO A 63 -8.54 -23.58 -2.99
CA PRO A 63 -8.95 -24.79 -3.71
C PRO A 63 -8.91 -24.65 -5.25
N SER A 64 -8.98 -23.42 -5.78
CA SER A 64 -9.06 -23.12 -7.23
C SER A 64 -7.74 -22.68 -7.86
N GLY A 65 -6.67 -22.52 -7.06
CA GLY A 65 -5.37 -22.05 -7.54
C GLY A 65 -4.65 -21.18 -6.52
N LEU A 66 -3.52 -20.61 -6.93
CA LEU A 66 -2.73 -19.67 -6.12
C LEU A 66 -3.01 -18.25 -6.57
N ALA A 67 -2.79 -17.28 -5.69
CA ALA A 67 -2.75 -15.88 -6.06
C ALA A 67 -1.68 -15.14 -5.27
N TRP A 68 -1.18 -14.05 -5.84
CA TRP A 68 -0.26 -13.15 -5.17
C TRP A 68 -0.72 -11.71 -5.29
N PHE A 69 -0.37 -10.90 -4.31
CA PHE A 69 -0.81 -9.51 -4.20
C PHE A 69 0.30 -8.55 -4.65
N ASP A 70 0.03 -7.71 -5.64
CA ASP A 70 0.99 -6.72 -6.17
C ASP A 70 0.96 -5.37 -5.44
N GLY A 71 0.17 -5.26 -4.37
CA GLY A 71 -0.08 -4.00 -3.66
C GLY A 71 -1.38 -3.32 -4.09
N PHE A 72 -1.95 -3.68 -5.23
CA PHE A 72 -3.18 -3.12 -5.77
C PHE A 72 -4.26 -4.18 -6.02
N ARG A 73 -3.90 -5.32 -6.63
CA ARG A 73 -4.81 -6.40 -7.02
C ARG A 73 -4.23 -7.79 -6.76
N TRP A 74 -5.12 -8.77 -6.70
CA TRP A 74 -4.74 -10.18 -6.68
C TRP A 74 -4.52 -10.70 -8.09
N ASN A 75 -3.32 -11.24 -8.34
CA ASN A 75 -2.94 -11.86 -9.59
C ASN A 75 -3.07 -13.38 -9.43
N THR A 76 -3.99 -13.99 -10.18
CA THR A 76 -4.27 -15.42 -10.10
C THR A 76 -3.30 -16.23 -10.96
N VAL A 77 -2.82 -17.32 -10.38
CA VAL A 77 -2.08 -18.38 -11.05
C VAL A 77 -3.00 -19.60 -11.16
N SER A 78 -3.54 -19.84 -12.37
CA SER A 78 -4.53 -20.90 -12.60
C SER A 78 -3.93 -22.29 -12.44
N LYS A 79 -4.77 -23.26 -12.04
CA LYS A 79 -4.40 -24.69 -11.99
C LYS A 79 -3.89 -25.23 -13.32
N GLU A 80 -4.42 -24.71 -14.44
CA GLU A 80 -4.08 -25.17 -15.79
C GLU A 80 -2.68 -24.78 -16.23
N ASN A 81 -2.16 -23.63 -15.77
CA ASN A 81 -0.83 -23.15 -16.15
C ASN A 81 0.31 -23.97 -15.53
N PHE A 82 0.07 -24.73 -14.44
CA PHE A 82 1.12 -25.42 -13.68
C PHE A 82 0.81 -26.87 -13.29
N GLY A 83 -0.41 -27.37 -13.49
CA GLY A 83 -0.78 -28.74 -13.10
C GLY A 83 -0.64 -29.00 -11.59
N ILE A 84 -1.03 -28.01 -10.78
CA ILE A 84 -0.91 -28.04 -9.31
C ILE A 84 -2.00 -28.95 -8.74
N GLU A 85 -1.61 -30.17 -8.36
CA GLU A 85 -2.51 -31.17 -7.75
C GLU A 85 -2.20 -31.48 -6.26
N GLY A 86 -1.30 -30.74 -5.61
CA GLY A 86 -0.92 -31.03 -4.20
C GLY A 86 -1.03 -29.85 -3.25
N VAL A 87 -0.49 -30.06 -2.04
CA VAL A 87 -0.67 -29.17 -0.89
C VAL A 87 0.35 -28.03 -0.98
N PHE A 88 -0.14 -26.79 -0.93
CA PHE A 88 0.68 -25.59 -0.76
C PHE A 88 1.07 -25.47 0.71
N ARG A 89 2.36 -25.28 1.02
CA ARG A 89 2.89 -24.99 2.37
C ARG A 89 4.16 -24.18 2.32
N ASP A 90 4.22 -23.06 3.05
CA ASP A 90 5.44 -22.24 3.22
C ASP A 90 6.15 -21.87 1.90
N GLY A 91 5.38 -21.54 0.86
CA GLY A 91 5.91 -21.22 -0.47
C GLY A 91 6.33 -22.46 -1.28
N ILE A 92 6.03 -23.67 -0.80
CA ILE A 92 6.29 -24.93 -1.50
C ILE A 92 4.98 -25.53 -2.00
N ILE A 93 4.95 -26.00 -3.24
CA ILE A 93 3.82 -26.74 -3.83
C ILE A 93 4.27 -28.17 -4.11
N ALA A 94 3.57 -29.16 -3.56
CA ALA A 94 3.79 -30.56 -3.92
C ALA A 94 2.95 -30.97 -5.16
N ARG A 95 3.48 -31.84 -6.02
CA ARG A 95 2.74 -32.53 -7.10
C ARG A 95 2.49 -34.00 -6.70
N LYS A 96 1.48 -34.64 -7.32
CA LYS A 96 1.07 -36.04 -7.10
C LYS A 96 2.16 -37.11 -7.37
N ASN A 97 3.28 -36.72 -7.99
CA ASN A 97 4.38 -37.57 -8.44
C ASN A 97 5.74 -37.10 -7.89
N ASP A 98 5.78 -36.71 -6.61
CA ASP A 98 7.00 -36.36 -5.85
C ASP A 98 7.84 -35.20 -6.43
N SER A 99 7.20 -34.30 -7.19
CA SER A 99 7.81 -33.03 -7.61
C SER A 99 7.47 -31.93 -6.61
N LEU A 100 8.46 -31.13 -6.24
CA LEU A 100 8.28 -29.94 -5.41
C LEU A 100 8.56 -28.69 -6.23
N PHE A 101 7.69 -27.70 -6.09
CA PHE A 101 7.93 -26.36 -6.57
C PHE A 101 8.25 -25.45 -5.40
N LEU A 102 9.22 -24.57 -5.58
CA LEU A 102 9.53 -23.51 -4.65
C LEU A 102 9.15 -22.17 -5.28
N ILE A 103 8.35 -21.38 -4.56
CA ILE A 103 8.15 -19.96 -4.85
C ILE A 103 9.28 -19.19 -4.18
N SER A 104 10.17 -18.64 -5.00
CA SER A 104 11.30 -17.83 -4.53
C SER A 104 10.93 -16.35 -4.48
N HIS A 105 10.23 -15.87 -5.51
CA HIS A 105 9.93 -14.47 -5.77
C HIS A 105 8.62 -14.37 -6.57
N GLN A 106 8.14 -13.14 -6.80
CA GLN A 106 6.95 -12.83 -7.61
C GLN A 106 6.84 -13.63 -8.93
N THR A 107 7.95 -13.99 -9.57
CA THR A 107 7.97 -14.62 -10.91
C THR A 107 8.75 -15.94 -11.01
N GLU A 108 9.48 -16.37 -9.97
CA GLU A 108 10.35 -17.54 -10.06
C GLU A 108 9.78 -18.75 -9.30
N ILE A 109 9.37 -19.76 -10.08
CA ILE A 109 9.00 -21.08 -9.59
C ILE A 109 10.11 -22.07 -9.97
N ARG A 110 10.80 -22.62 -8.97
CA ARG A 110 11.91 -23.57 -9.19
C ARG A 110 11.49 -25.01 -8.95
N PHE A 111 12.05 -25.94 -9.71
CA PHE A 111 11.56 -27.31 -9.82
C PHE A 111 12.52 -28.35 -9.23
N LEU A 112 12.06 -29.12 -8.25
CA LEU A 112 12.81 -30.25 -7.71
C LEU A 112 12.04 -31.57 -7.95
N GLN A 113 12.69 -32.55 -8.56
CA GLN A 113 12.22 -33.94 -8.70
C GLN A 113 12.98 -34.80 -7.70
N ASN A 114 12.31 -35.54 -6.81
CA ASN A 114 12.74 -36.82 -6.18
C ASN A 114 12.16 -37.03 -4.77
N ASN A 115 11.26 -38.00 -4.57
CA ASN A 115 10.78 -38.60 -3.30
C ASN A 115 11.04 -37.78 -2.02
N VAL A 116 10.56 -36.54 -1.95
CA VAL A 116 10.79 -35.64 -0.82
C VAL A 116 9.73 -35.85 0.25
N THR A 117 10.13 -35.98 1.51
CA THR A 117 9.19 -36.03 2.64
C THR A 117 8.88 -34.65 3.22
N SER A 118 9.85 -33.74 3.20
CA SER A 118 9.67 -32.32 3.57
C SER A 118 10.76 -31.48 2.91
N ALA A 119 10.49 -30.21 2.62
CA ALA A 119 11.51 -29.29 2.14
C ALA A 119 11.27 -27.88 2.70
N PHE A 120 12.32 -27.06 2.74
CA PHE A 120 12.27 -25.71 3.30
C PHE A 120 13.21 -24.79 2.50
N PRO A 121 12.72 -23.69 1.90
CA PRO A 121 13.63 -22.70 1.35
C PRO A 121 14.52 -22.14 2.46
N LEU A 122 15.79 -21.92 2.16
CA LEU A 122 16.73 -21.18 3.00
C LEU A 122 16.99 -19.78 2.44
N SER A 123 16.98 -19.65 1.12
CA SER A 123 17.07 -18.41 0.36
C SER A 123 16.40 -18.57 -1.00
N SER A 124 16.48 -17.56 -1.85
CA SER A 124 16.12 -17.64 -3.28
C SER A 124 16.82 -18.80 -4.01
N ASP A 125 18.05 -19.10 -3.59
CA ASP A 125 18.95 -20.02 -4.26
C ASP A 125 19.38 -21.20 -3.40
N SER A 126 18.64 -21.51 -2.33
CA SER A 126 18.88 -22.74 -1.57
C SER A 126 17.64 -23.32 -0.90
N ILE A 127 17.55 -24.65 -0.88
CA ILE A 127 16.48 -25.40 -0.22
C ILE A 127 17.08 -26.57 0.57
N ILE A 128 16.60 -26.78 1.80
CA ILE A 128 16.87 -28.01 2.55
C ILE A 128 15.76 -29.00 2.26
N VAL A 129 16.13 -30.24 1.99
CA VAL A 129 15.24 -31.35 1.69
C VAL A 129 15.47 -32.45 2.71
N PHE A 130 14.39 -32.93 3.31
CA PHE A 130 14.39 -34.10 4.16
C PHE A 130 13.83 -35.30 3.41
N ARG A 131 14.62 -36.39 3.37
CA ARG A 131 14.27 -37.64 2.69
C ARG A 131 14.86 -38.82 3.45
N ASN A 132 14.03 -39.80 3.78
CA ASN A 132 14.46 -41.07 4.40
C ASN A 132 15.34 -40.88 5.66
N GLY A 133 15.03 -39.91 6.51
CA GLY A 133 15.81 -39.64 7.73
C GLY A 133 17.08 -38.82 7.54
N LYS A 134 17.41 -38.41 6.30
CA LYS A 134 18.58 -37.57 5.99
C LYS A 134 18.16 -36.17 5.55
N LEU A 135 19.00 -35.18 5.87
CA LEU A 135 18.90 -33.82 5.35
C LEU A 135 19.82 -33.69 4.13
N ALA A 136 19.39 -32.93 3.13
CA ALA A 136 20.21 -32.58 1.98
C ALA A 136 20.01 -31.11 1.66
N LEU A 137 21.10 -30.37 1.53
CA LEU A 137 21.09 -28.99 1.05
C LEU A 137 21.22 -29.00 -0.46
N TYR A 138 20.23 -28.41 -1.12
CA TYR A 138 20.21 -28.17 -2.56
C TYR A 138 20.52 -26.69 -2.80
N LEU A 139 21.58 -26.42 -3.54
CA LEU A 139 21.95 -25.08 -3.99
C LEU A 139 21.54 -24.95 -5.46
N PHE A 140 20.83 -23.87 -5.77
CA PHE A 140 20.51 -23.52 -7.14
C PHE A 140 21.67 -22.68 -7.70
N ASN A 141 22.15 -23.05 -8.89
CA ASN A 141 23.00 -22.14 -9.65
C ASN A 141 22.20 -21.37 -10.71
N SER A 142 22.79 -20.30 -11.23
CA SER A 142 22.23 -19.45 -12.28
C SER A 142 21.93 -20.18 -13.60
N LEU A 143 22.35 -21.44 -13.71
CA LEU A 143 22.14 -22.32 -14.87
C LEU A 143 21.04 -23.38 -14.63
N GLY A 144 20.35 -23.34 -13.48
CA GLY A 144 19.22 -24.23 -13.17
C GLY A 144 19.61 -25.66 -12.78
N THR A 145 20.87 -25.92 -12.44
CA THR A 145 21.34 -27.24 -11.96
C THR A 145 21.55 -27.25 -10.45
N PHE A 146 21.33 -28.42 -9.84
CA PHE A 146 21.38 -28.62 -8.39
C PHE A 146 22.77 -29.07 -7.94
N GLN A 147 23.38 -28.34 -7.01
CA GLN A 147 24.46 -28.91 -6.19
C GLN A 147 23.87 -29.47 -4.90
N ILE A 148 24.14 -30.75 -4.64
CA ILE A 148 23.60 -31.48 -3.49
C ILE A 148 24.71 -31.68 -2.46
N HIS A 149 24.48 -31.23 -1.23
CA HIS A 149 25.30 -31.55 -0.08
C HIS A 149 24.46 -32.38 0.89
N GLU A 150 24.75 -33.69 0.99
CA GLU A 150 24.12 -34.55 2.00
C GLU A 150 24.63 -34.19 3.41
N MET A 151 23.70 -34.03 4.34
CA MET A 151 23.97 -33.83 5.76
C MET A 151 23.34 -34.97 6.55
N ILE A 152 24.16 -35.65 7.35
CA ILE A 152 23.66 -36.67 8.28
C ILE A 152 23.21 -35.95 9.55
N SER A 153 21.93 -36.09 9.89
CA SER A 153 21.44 -35.64 11.19
C SER A 153 21.99 -36.54 12.30
N PRO A 154 22.57 -35.98 13.38
CA PRO A 154 23.03 -36.76 14.53
C PRO A 154 21.88 -37.35 15.36
N ILE A 155 20.65 -36.89 15.13
CA ILE A 155 19.44 -37.35 15.83
C ILE A 155 18.43 -37.95 14.85
N ASN A 156 17.75 -39.02 15.28
CA ASN A 156 16.67 -39.65 14.52
C ASN A 156 15.41 -38.78 14.61
N MET A 157 15.28 -37.82 13.68
CA MET A 157 14.19 -36.85 13.66
C MET A 157 12.95 -37.42 12.98
N ASN A 158 11.79 -37.17 13.57
CA ASN A 158 10.52 -37.56 12.98
C ASN A 158 10.00 -36.51 12.00
N LYS A 159 10.12 -35.21 12.35
CA LYS A 159 9.54 -34.09 11.60
C LYS A 159 10.39 -32.82 11.78
N PRO A 160 11.35 -32.52 10.89
CA PRO A 160 11.97 -31.21 10.85
C PRO A 160 10.99 -30.19 10.25
N PHE A 161 11.09 -28.93 10.67
CA PHE A 161 10.38 -27.81 10.08
C PHE A 161 11.16 -26.50 10.27
N ARG A 162 10.81 -25.47 9.50
CA ARG A 162 11.44 -24.14 9.56
C ARG A 162 10.40 -23.12 10.01
N THR A 163 10.79 -22.21 10.90
CA THR A 163 9.96 -21.08 11.32
C THR A 163 10.29 -19.83 10.51
N ARG A 164 9.45 -18.80 10.61
CA ARG A 164 9.60 -17.54 9.86
C ARG A 164 10.96 -16.87 10.04
N SER A 165 11.51 -16.84 11.26
CA SER A 165 12.83 -16.20 11.47
C SER A 165 13.98 -16.93 10.76
N GLY A 166 13.71 -18.11 10.22
CA GLY A 166 14.66 -18.96 9.52
C GLY A 166 15.23 -20.09 10.38
N ASN A 167 14.84 -20.18 11.65
CA ASN A 167 15.29 -21.24 12.55
C ASN A 167 14.76 -22.59 12.11
N LEU A 168 15.61 -23.62 12.21
CA LEU A 168 15.25 -25.00 11.97
C LEU A 168 14.94 -25.68 13.30
N TRP A 169 13.84 -26.42 13.31
CA TRP A 169 13.32 -27.13 14.46
C TRP A 169 13.05 -28.59 14.09
N ALA A 170 13.07 -29.47 15.08
CA ALA A 170 12.74 -30.88 14.87
C ALA A 170 12.16 -31.53 16.11
N GLU A 171 11.16 -32.37 15.92
CA GLU A 171 10.68 -33.28 16.96
C GLU A 171 11.39 -34.64 16.84
N ALA A 172 12.01 -35.09 17.93
CA ALA A 172 12.61 -36.42 18.03
C ALA A 172 12.31 -37.06 19.40
N GLY A 173 11.67 -38.24 19.36
CA GLY A 173 11.24 -38.95 20.57
C GLY A 173 10.26 -38.14 21.42
N LYS A 174 10.72 -37.63 22.57
CA LYS A 174 9.92 -36.82 23.52
C LYS A 174 10.44 -35.39 23.67
N THR A 175 11.25 -34.94 22.72
CA THR A 175 12.01 -33.70 22.82
C THR A 175 11.86 -32.87 21.54
N LEU A 176 11.64 -31.57 21.73
CA LEU A 176 11.74 -30.55 20.70
C LEU A 176 13.19 -30.05 20.65
N TYR A 177 13.78 -30.05 19.46
CA TYR A 177 15.12 -29.56 19.20
C TYR A 177 15.09 -28.32 18.32
N ARG A 178 16.07 -27.44 18.49
CA ARG A 178 16.36 -26.30 17.62
C ARG A 178 17.79 -26.39 17.11
N MET A 179 18.00 -26.12 15.83
CA MET A 179 19.34 -26.02 15.24
C MET A 179 20.01 -24.72 15.69
N ASN A 180 21.22 -24.83 16.23
CA ASN A 180 22.06 -23.72 16.62
C ASN A 180 23.51 -24.01 16.22
N ASN A 181 24.14 -23.13 15.44
CA ASN A 181 25.52 -23.29 14.96
C ASN A 181 25.84 -24.67 14.36
N GLY A 182 24.90 -25.24 13.60
CA GLY A 182 25.05 -26.56 12.97
C GLY A 182 24.86 -27.76 13.90
N GLN A 183 24.43 -27.55 15.15
CA GLN A 183 24.12 -28.61 16.13
C GLN A 183 22.65 -28.54 16.58
N TRP A 184 22.04 -29.71 16.81
CA TRP A 184 20.69 -29.78 17.36
C TRP A 184 20.70 -29.70 18.88
N GLU A 185 20.17 -28.61 19.43
CA GLU A 185 20.07 -28.39 20.87
C GLU A 185 18.68 -28.75 21.39
N PRO A 186 18.55 -29.49 22.50
CA PRO A 186 17.26 -29.80 23.10
C PRO A 186 16.66 -28.54 23.73
N VAL A 187 15.45 -28.18 23.30
CA VAL A 187 14.71 -27.01 23.80
C VAL A 187 13.73 -27.40 24.89
N LEU A 188 12.91 -28.42 24.67
CA LEU A 188 11.87 -28.82 25.62
C LEU A 188 11.66 -30.34 25.56
N SER A 189 11.50 -30.98 26.72
CA SER A 189 11.27 -32.44 26.80
C SER A 189 10.11 -32.79 27.72
N SER A 190 9.33 -33.81 27.36
CA SER A 190 8.33 -34.38 28.26
C SER A 190 8.90 -35.53 29.09
N SER A 191 8.69 -35.48 30.41
CA SER A 191 9.06 -36.57 31.33
C SER A 191 8.09 -37.77 31.31
N SER A 192 6.93 -37.68 30.64
CA SER A 192 5.96 -38.79 30.59
C SER A 192 4.99 -38.68 29.41
N GLY A 193 4.54 -39.81 28.87
CA GLY A 193 3.57 -39.88 27.79
C GLY A 193 4.14 -39.46 26.42
N GLU A 194 3.24 -39.33 25.44
CA GLU A 194 3.53 -38.81 24.11
C GLU A 194 3.75 -37.29 24.20
N PHE A 195 4.79 -36.80 23.52
CA PHE A 195 5.08 -35.37 23.40
C PHE A 195 4.68 -34.96 21.98
N VAL A 196 3.70 -34.05 21.90
CA VAL A 196 3.19 -33.58 20.63
C VAL A 196 3.10 -32.08 20.69
N VAL A 197 4.00 -31.46 19.93
CA VAL A 197 3.85 -30.05 19.61
C VAL A 197 2.69 -29.95 18.63
N GLY A 198 1.77 -29.08 19.04
CA GLY A 198 0.41 -28.81 18.64
C GLY A 198 -0.46 -29.91 18.06
N GLY A 199 -1.52 -29.54 17.33
CA GLY A 199 -2.63 -30.46 17.10
C GLY A 199 -3.86 -29.87 16.45
N GLY A 200 -4.11 -30.33 15.22
CA GLY A 200 -5.33 -30.13 14.46
C GLY A 200 -5.07 -30.48 12.99
N ALA A 201 -6.06 -31.04 12.28
CA ALA A 201 -5.92 -31.41 10.86
C ALA A 201 -5.57 -30.22 9.93
N ARG A 202 -5.71 -28.98 10.42
CA ARG A 202 -5.50 -27.72 9.70
C ARG A 202 -4.38 -26.83 10.26
N ALA A 203 -3.72 -27.21 11.36
CA ALA A 203 -2.70 -26.40 12.05
C ALA A 203 -1.33 -27.10 12.04
N PRO A 204 -0.62 -27.16 10.90
CA PRO A 204 0.56 -28.02 10.75
C PRO A 204 1.84 -27.53 11.43
N TYR A 205 1.95 -26.23 11.76
CA TYR A 205 3.14 -25.66 12.41
C TYR A 205 2.71 -24.93 13.68
N GLN A 206 3.18 -25.42 14.83
CA GLN A 206 2.80 -24.86 16.13
C GLN A 206 4.01 -24.47 16.96
N VAL A 207 5.10 -24.12 16.27
CA VAL A 207 6.20 -23.34 16.78
C VAL A 207 6.37 -22.20 15.78
N GLU A 208 6.33 -20.97 16.24
CA GLU A 208 6.56 -19.78 15.42
C GLU A 208 7.52 -18.85 16.14
N ASP A 209 8.38 -18.18 15.40
CA ASP A 209 9.29 -17.17 15.94
C ASP A 209 9.51 -16.01 14.97
N ASN A 210 9.93 -14.88 15.53
CA ASN A 210 10.21 -13.68 14.78
C ASN A 210 11.70 -13.33 14.80
N HIS A 211 12.11 -12.41 13.92
CA HIS A 211 13.49 -11.93 13.85
C HIS A 211 13.95 -11.16 15.10
N ALA A 212 13.01 -10.72 15.96
CA ALA A 212 13.32 -10.14 17.27
C ALA A 212 13.71 -11.20 18.32
N GLY A 213 13.65 -12.48 17.96
CA GLY A 213 14.04 -13.60 18.82
C GLY A 213 12.93 -14.08 19.77
N ALA A 214 11.72 -13.51 19.70
CA ALA A 214 10.58 -14.05 20.42
C ALA A 214 9.97 -15.22 19.67
N GLY A 215 9.38 -16.16 20.39
CA GLY A 215 8.60 -17.21 19.76
C GLY A 215 7.56 -17.84 20.67
N LEU A 216 6.68 -18.60 20.03
CA LEU A 216 5.53 -19.27 20.60
C LEU A 216 5.54 -20.72 20.16
N LEU A 217 5.15 -21.61 21.05
CA LEU A 217 4.82 -22.98 20.69
C LEU A 217 3.55 -23.40 21.40
N TYR A 218 2.72 -24.20 20.75
CA TYR A 218 1.57 -24.81 21.40
C TYR A 218 1.84 -26.28 21.63
N ILE A 219 1.60 -26.77 22.84
CA ILE A 219 1.71 -28.20 23.17
C ILE A 219 0.30 -28.76 23.27
N THR A 220 0.02 -29.87 22.57
CA THR A 220 -1.27 -30.57 22.72
C THR A 220 -1.15 -31.70 23.73
N ARG A 221 -0.04 -32.43 23.70
CA ARG A 221 0.20 -33.58 24.59
C ARG A 221 1.61 -33.54 25.18
N PRO A 222 1.76 -33.93 26.47
CA PRO A 222 0.72 -34.41 27.38
C PRO A 222 -0.19 -33.29 27.91
N HIS A 223 -1.43 -33.62 28.32
CA HIS A 223 -2.43 -32.64 28.80
C HIS A 223 -1.91 -31.67 29.89
N ARG A 224 -1.03 -32.15 30.78
CA ARG A 224 -0.39 -31.31 31.82
C ARG A 224 0.49 -30.19 31.26
N MET A 225 0.99 -30.34 30.03
CA MET A 225 1.80 -29.34 29.33
C MET A 225 0.97 -28.56 28.32
N GLN A 226 -0.33 -28.86 28.18
CA GLN A 226 -1.16 -28.31 27.12
C GLN A 226 -1.27 -26.78 27.20
N GLY A 227 -1.16 -26.11 26.06
CA GLY A 227 -1.31 -24.66 25.93
C GLY A 227 -0.14 -24.00 25.20
N ILE A 228 -0.18 -22.67 25.15
CA ILE A 228 0.87 -21.83 24.57
C ILE A 228 2.05 -21.72 25.55
N TRP A 229 3.25 -21.85 25.01
CA TRP A 229 4.54 -21.62 25.64
C TRP A 229 5.29 -20.58 24.85
N GLU A 230 6.02 -19.71 25.53
CA GLU A 230 6.66 -18.53 24.94
C GLU A 230 8.12 -18.47 25.36
N TRP A 231 8.97 -17.93 24.50
CA TRP A 231 10.38 -17.66 24.83
C TRP A 231 10.86 -16.35 24.19
N TYR A 232 12.05 -15.93 24.63
CA TYR A 232 12.83 -14.84 24.04
C TYR A 232 14.29 -15.27 23.91
N GLY A 233 14.86 -15.09 22.72
CA GLY A 233 16.20 -15.56 22.34
C GLY A 233 16.37 -17.06 22.52
N TYR A 234 17.42 -17.46 23.23
CA TYR A 234 17.74 -18.86 23.52
C TYR A 234 17.23 -19.34 24.89
N ALA A 235 16.38 -18.54 25.56
CA ALA A 235 15.82 -18.93 26.85
C ALA A 235 14.89 -20.16 26.73
N GLN A 236 14.80 -20.92 27.82
CA GLN A 236 13.86 -22.03 27.94
C GLN A 236 12.41 -21.53 27.83
N PRO A 237 11.56 -22.17 26.99
CA PRO A 237 10.15 -21.80 26.87
C PRO A 237 9.43 -21.86 28.21
N LYS A 238 8.56 -20.89 28.47
CA LYS A 238 7.70 -20.80 29.65
C LYS A 238 6.25 -20.81 29.23
N ARG A 239 5.40 -21.52 29.97
CA ARG A 239 3.96 -21.56 29.70
C ARG A 239 3.35 -20.17 29.86
N ALA A 240 2.55 -19.73 28.89
CA ALA A 240 1.78 -18.50 28.97
C ALA A 240 0.75 -18.64 30.11
N THR A 241 0.88 -17.82 31.15
CA THR A 241 0.07 -17.94 32.38
C THR A 241 -1.31 -17.30 32.26
N THR A 242 -1.46 -16.34 31.34
CA THR A 242 -2.70 -15.60 31.08
C THR A 242 -3.58 -16.25 30.00
N GLU A 243 -3.18 -17.43 29.52
CA GLU A 243 -3.82 -18.10 28.41
C GLU A 243 -4.43 -19.44 28.82
N LYS A 244 -5.66 -19.71 28.35
CA LYS A 244 -6.38 -20.95 28.64
C LYS A 244 -6.20 -21.94 27.49
N PRO A 245 -5.73 -23.17 27.74
CA PRO A 245 -5.54 -24.14 26.69
C PRO A 245 -6.90 -24.62 26.14
N GLU A 246 -7.14 -24.34 24.86
CA GLU A 246 -8.26 -24.88 24.08
C GLU A 246 -7.74 -25.53 22.79
N ILE A 247 -8.61 -26.09 21.96
CA ILE A 247 -8.21 -26.68 20.67
C ILE A 247 -7.75 -25.57 19.72
N LEU A 248 -6.43 -25.44 19.57
CA LEU A 248 -5.80 -24.45 18.69
C LEU A 248 -6.10 -24.78 17.22
N ASN A 249 -6.42 -23.76 16.46
CA ASN A 249 -6.71 -23.81 15.03
C ASN A 249 -5.66 -23.08 14.20
N ALA A 250 -5.22 -21.90 14.63
CA ALA A 250 -4.13 -21.17 13.99
C ALA A 250 -3.41 -20.26 15.01
N MET A 251 -2.14 -19.96 14.80
CA MET A 251 -1.36 -19.07 15.67
C MET A 251 -0.26 -18.41 14.86
N ASP A 252 0.09 -17.17 15.19
CA ASP A 252 1.27 -16.50 14.63
C ASP A 252 1.82 -15.43 15.58
N ILE A 253 3.08 -15.05 15.39
CA ILE A 253 3.78 -13.99 16.11
C ILE A 253 4.26 -12.88 15.16
N GLY A 254 3.90 -11.64 15.50
CA GLY A 254 4.24 -10.44 14.74
C GLY A 254 5.67 -9.94 15.01
N PRO A 255 6.18 -9.04 14.16
CA PRO A 255 7.54 -8.50 14.26
C PRO A 255 7.79 -7.68 15.54
N GLN A 256 6.76 -7.11 16.16
CA GLN A 256 6.87 -6.34 17.40
C GLN A 256 6.39 -7.15 18.62
N ASN A 257 6.52 -8.49 18.55
CA ASN A 257 6.09 -9.43 19.58
C ASN A 257 4.58 -9.43 19.85
N GLN A 258 3.76 -8.87 18.97
CA GLN A 258 2.32 -9.19 18.97
C GLN A 258 2.13 -10.68 18.72
N ALA A 259 1.04 -11.26 19.19
CA ALA A 259 0.70 -12.63 18.84
C ALA A 259 -0.79 -12.76 18.61
N VAL A 260 -1.17 -13.74 17.80
CA VAL A 260 -2.57 -14.13 17.61
C VAL A 260 -2.66 -15.65 17.78
N ALA A 261 -3.70 -16.12 18.44
CA ALA A 261 -4.05 -17.52 18.54
C ALA A 261 -5.56 -17.65 18.33
N VAL A 262 -5.96 -18.57 17.48
CA VAL A 262 -7.36 -18.83 17.12
C VAL A 262 -7.70 -20.21 17.63
N TYR A 263 -8.73 -20.31 18.46
CA TYR A 263 -9.24 -21.55 19.02
C TYR A 263 -10.64 -21.85 18.50
N ARG A 264 -11.03 -23.13 18.48
CA ARG A 264 -12.39 -23.51 18.06
C ARG A 264 -13.43 -23.29 19.17
N PRO A 265 -14.67 -22.88 18.84
CA PRO A 265 -15.18 -22.70 17.48
C PRO A 265 -14.76 -21.41 16.76
N ASP A 266 -14.38 -20.30 17.42
CA ASP A 266 -13.79 -19.09 16.78
C ASP A 266 -13.31 -18.07 17.85
N ILE A 267 -12.68 -18.55 18.94
CA ILE A 267 -12.13 -17.66 19.97
C ILE A 267 -10.79 -17.14 19.49
N ILE A 268 -10.73 -15.84 19.20
CA ILE A 268 -9.50 -15.17 18.79
C ILE A 268 -8.87 -14.52 20.01
N ARG A 269 -7.65 -14.91 20.28
CA ARG A 269 -6.81 -14.41 21.37
C ARG A 269 -5.69 -13.60 20.74
N TYR A 270 -5.53 -12.37 21.18
CA TYR A 270 -4.51 -11.46 20.72
C TYR A 270 -3.63 -11.06 21.89
N ARG A 271 -2.32 -11.10 21.68
CA ARG A 271 -1.32 -10.67 22.66
C ARG A 271 -0.79 -9.31 22.26
N SER A 272 -0.88 -8.36 23.18
CA SER A 272 -0.21 -7.07 23.09
C SER A 272 0.41 -6.75 24.44
N ASN A 273 1.62 -6.18 24.43
CA ASN A 273 2.36 -5.82 25.65
C ASN A 273 2.46 -6.98 26.67
N GLY A 274 2.61 -8.21 26.17
CA GLY A 274 2.74 -9.42 26.99
C GLY A 274 1.42 -9.95 27.60
N VAL A 275 0.27 -9.34 27.31
CA VAL A 275 -1.03 -9.77 27.86
C VAL A 275 -1.92 -10.31 26.75
N TRP A 276 -2.48 -11.50 26.99
CA TRP A 276 -3.45 -12.15 26.10
C TRP A 276 -4.87 -11.68 26.40
N GLN A 277 -5.56 -11.16 25.38
CA GLN A 277 -6.95 -10.71 25.45
C GLN A 277 -7.78 -11.34 24.34
N THR A 278 -9.10 -11.43 24.54
CA THR A 278 -10.01 -11.91 23.49
C THR A 278 -10.34 -10.76 22.55
N LEU A 279 -10.17 -10.99 21.25
CA LEU A 279 -10.53 -10.04 20.20
C LEU A 279 -11.94 -10.36 19.70
N ASN A 280 -12.85 -9.40 19.78
CA ASN A 280 -14.19 -9.54 19.19
C ASN A 280 -14.15 -9.05 17.74
N LEU A 281 -14.36 -9.97 16.78
CA LEU A 281 -14.43 -9.68 15.34
C LEU A 281 -15.84 -9.84 14.76
N GLU A 282 -16.89 -9.96 15.58
CA GLU A 282 -18.28 -10.16 15.15
C GLU A 282 -18.73 -9.07 14.18
N LYS A 283 -18.32 -7.81 14.42
CA LYS A 283 -18.64 -6.66 13.57
C LYS A 283 -18.12 -6.78 12.13
N PHE A 284 -17.07 -7.59 11.93
CA PHE A 284 -16.46 -7.82 10.62
C PHE A 284 -16.92 -9.13 9.97
N LEU A 285 -17.82 -9.87 10.64
CA LEU A 285 -18.30 -11.19 10.20
C LEU A 285 -17.14 -12.16 9.90
N ILE A 286 -16.04 -12.04 10.65
CA ILE A 286 -14.89 -12.94 10.54
C ILE A 286 -15.20 -14.17 11.39
N ASN A 287 -15.43 -15.30 10.72
CA ASN A 287 -15.68 -16.63 11.27
C ASN A 287 -15.02 -17.68 10.36
N ASP A 288 -15.07 -18.96 10.75
CA ASP A 288 -14.46 -20.07 9.99
C ASP A 288 -13.02 -19.74 9.59
N ILE A 289 -12.24 -19.25 10.55
CA ILE A 289 -10.85 -18.88 10.32
C ILE A 289 -10.06 -20.16 10.03
N LEU A 290 -9.29 -20.14 8.95
CA LEU A 290 -8.47 -21.27 8.49
C LEU A 290 -6.99 -21.01 8.70
N SER A 291 -6.56 -19.75 8.55
CA SER A 291 -5.16 -19.35 8.69
C SER A 291 -5.04 -17.91 9.19
N VAL A 292 -3.94 -17.60 9.87
CA VAL A 292 -3.58 -16.25 10.29
C VAL A 292 -2.11 -16.01 10.00
N ARG A 293 -1.74 -14.79 9.61
CA ARG A 293 -0.35 -14.42 9.34
C ARG A 293 -0.08 -12.93 9.57
N PHE A 294 0.91 -12.59 10.37
CA PHE A 294 1.48 -11.25 10.43
C PHE A 294 2.47 -11.03 9.29
N CYS A 295 2.29 -9.96 8.54
CA CYS A 295 3.24 -9.49 7.54
C CYS A 295 4.45 -8.81 8.21
N SER A 296 5.53 -8.64 7.47
CA SER A 296 6.74 -7.93 7.91
C SER A 296 6.45 -6.45 8.23
N SER A 297 5.45 -5.87 7.56
CA SER A 297 4.89 -4.54 7.83
C SER A 297 4.16 -4.42 9.18
N GLY A 298 3.86 -5.54 9.84
CA GLY A 298 3.04 -5.62 11.04
C GLY A 298 1.55 -5.87 10.79
N ASP A 299 1.10 -5.77 9.53
CA ASP A 299 -0.30 -6.05 9.17
C ASP A 299 -0.67 -7.50 9.50
N LEU A 300 -1.93 -7.76 9.84
CA LEU A 300 -2.43 -9.10 10.14
C LEU A 300 -3.37 -9.57 9.02
N LEU A 301 -3.05 -10.70 8.41
CA LEU A 301 -3.88 -11.40 7.44
C LEU A 301 -4.63 -12.55 8.13
N ILE A 302 -5.91 -12.68 7.83
CA ILE A 302 -6.80 -13.75 8.35
C ILE A 302 -7.49 -14.40 7.15
N GLY A 303 -7.14 -15.65 6.88
CA GLY A 303 -7.78 -16.47 5.86
C GLY A 303 -8.99 -17.19 6.43
N THR A 304 -10.12 -17.11 5.72
CA THR A 304 -11.40 -17.69 6.15
C THR A 304 -12.00 -18.58 5.04
N GLY A 305 -13.13 -19.22 5.32
CA GLY A 305 -13.96 -19.90 4.31
C GLY A 305 -14.64 -18.94 3.30
N HIS A 306 -14.67 -17.63 3.57
CA HIS A 306 -15.41 -16.63 2.78
C HIS A 306 -14.58 -15.39 2.42
N GLY A 307 -13.26 -15.50 2.44
CA GLY A 307 -12.32 -14.54 1.88
C GLY A 307 -11.08 -14.35 2.75
N LEU A 308 -10.26 -13.38 2.35
CA LEU A 308 -9.09 -12.96 3.11
C LEU A 308 -9.35 -11.60 3.75
N PHE A 309 -9.15 -11.49 5.05
CA PHE A 309 -9.20 -10.21 5.77
C PHE A 309 -7.78 -9.72 6.04
N ARG A 310 -7.52 -8.43 5.80
CA ARG A 310 -6.29 -7.75 6.16
C ARG A 310 -6.59 -6.65 7.17
N PHE A 311 -5.95 -6.69 8.33
CA PHE A 311 -5.87 -5.59 9.27
C PHE A 311 -4.57 -4.82 9.05
N SER A 312 -4.67 -3.59 8.58
CA SER A 312 -3.53 -2.73 8.29
C SER A 312 -3.07 -1.99 9.54
N SER A 313 -2.04 -2.50 10.23
CA SER A 313 -1.49 -1.87 11.45
C SER A 313 -0.66 -0.63 11.15
N SER A 314 -0.08 -0.57 9.96
CA SER A 314 0.86 0.46 9.51
C SER A 314 0.18 1.73 9.00
N VAL A 315 -1.12 1.67 8.69
CA VAL A 315 -1.84 2.81 8.11
C VAL A 315 -2.39 3.72 9.21
N SER A 316 -2.09 5.01 9.12
CA SER A 316 -2.77 6.09 9.83
C SER A 316 -3.80 6.72 8.90
N ARG A 317 -5.02 6.98 9.39
CA ARG A 317 -6.13 7.49 8.55
C ARG A 317 -5.80 8.85 7.92
N TRP A 318 -5.08 9.68 8.68
CA TRP A 318 -4.74 11.04 8.31
C TRP A 318 -3.39 11.38 8.91
N GLN A 319 -2.49 11.94 8.11
CA GLN A 319 -1.37 12.71 8.60
C GLN A 319 -1.71 14.18 8.36
N LEU A 320 -2.00 14.91 9.44
CA LEU A 320 -2.22 16.35 9.35
C LEU A 320 -0.87 17.03 9.18
N PHE A 321 -0.64 17.62 8.02
CA PHE A 321 0.45 18.56 7.83
C PHE A 321 -0.05 19.94 8.25
N GLN A 322 0.39 20.44 9.41
CA GLN A 322 0.11 21.81 9.80
C GLN A 322 0.88 22.77 8.90
N HIS A 323 0.16 23.72 8.33
CA HIS A 323 0.70 24.76 7.47
C HIS A 323 1.45 25.79 8.32
N PRO A 324 2.69 26.16 7.94
CA PRO A 324 3.41 27.27 8.59
C PRO A 324 3.07 28.65 8.00
N SER A 325 2.08 28.77 7.10
CA SER A 325 1.68 30.10 6.60
C SER A 325 1.27 31.02 7.75
N PRO A 326 1.62 32.31 7.66
CA PRO A 326 1.16 33.32 8.61
C PRO A 326 -0.37 33.36 8.78
N ASP A 327 -1.13 32.93 7.76
CA ASP A 327 -2.59 32.93 7.78
C ASP A 327 -3.18 31.51 7.85
N PRO A 328 -3.87 31.15 8.95
CA PRO A 328 -4.52 29.83 9.10
C PRO A 328 -5.71 29.61 8.15
N ARG A 329 -6.11 30.62 7.37
CA ARG A 329 -7.18 30.53 6.37
C ARG A 329 -6.66 30.18 4.98
N ASN A 330 -5.35 29.98 4.80
CA ASN A 330 -4.81 29.64 3.49
C ASN A 330 -5.34 28.27 3.02
N THR A 331 -6.06 28.27 1.90
CA THR A 331 -6.69 27.07 1.34
C THR A 331 -5.85 26.51 0.21
N VAL A 332 -5.75 25.19 0.14
CA VAL A 332 -5.11 24.50 -0.99
C VAL A 332 -6.12 24.39 -2.14
N ASN A 333 -5.75 24.92 -3.30
CA ASN A 333 -6.58 24.96 -4.52
C ASN A 333 -6.20 23.86 -5.53
N GLU A 334 -4.95 23.42 -5.52
CA GLU A 334 -4.47 22.32 -6.35
C GLU A 334 -3.25 21.65 -5.71
N ILE A 335 -3.10 20.34 -5.93
CA ILE A 335 -1.96 19.55 -5.47
C ILE A 335 -1.49 18.69 -6.64
N ILE A 336 -0.18 18.62 -6.86
CA ILE A 336 0.45 17.62 -7.72
C ILE A 336 1.52 16.86 -6.93
N LEU A 337 1.72 15.59 -7.30
CA LEU A 337 2.84 14.77 -6.87
C LEU A 337 3.73 14.57 -8.10
N THR A 338 4.99 14.95 -8.00
CA THR A 338 5.98 14.80 -9.07
C THR A 338 6.71 13.46 -8.96
N ASP A 339 7.40 13.05 -10.03
CA ASP A 339 8.04 11.72 -10.11
C ASP A 339 9.14 11.50 -9.03
N ASP A 340 9.75 12.58 -8.55
CA ASP A 340 10.71 12.58 -7.43
C ASP A 340 10.04 12.47 -6.05
N SER A 341 8.72 12.23 -6.01
CA SER A 341 7.88 12.17 -4.81
C SER A 341 7.75 13.50 -4.05
N THR A 342 8.09 14.62 -4.69
CA THR A 342 7.82 15.96 -4.14
C THR A 342 6.34 16.33 -4.32
N ILE A 343 5.73 16.89 -3.27
CA ILE A 343 4.34 17.37 -3.30
C ILE A 343 4.35 18.88 -3.49
N TRP A 344 3.72 19.36 -4.55
CA TRP A 344 3.51 20.78 -4.80
C TRP A 344 2.06 21.13 -4.55
N SER A 345 1.81 22.14 -3.72
CA SER A 345 0.48 22.59 -3.31
C SER A 345 0.30 24.06 -3.64
N ALA A 346 -0.57 24.37 -4.59
CA ALA A 346 -0.97 25.72 -4.95
C ALA A 346 -2.07 26.15 -3.99
N THR A 347 -1.87 27.29 -3.36
CA THR A 347 -2.76 27.76 -2.30
C THR A 347 -3.32 29.15 -2.61
N SER A 348 -4.19 29.65 -1.75
CA SER A 348 -4.74 31.01 -1.87
C SER A 348 -3.71 32.09 -1.57
N ASP A 349 -2.63 31.77 -0.88
CA ASP A 349 -1.45 32.62 -0.64
C ASP A 349 -0.20 31.76 -0.82
N GLY A 350 0.48 31.89 -1.96
CA GLY A 350 1.72 31.17 -2.24
C GLY A 350 1.61 29.71 -2.67
N LEU A 351 2.79 29.14 -2.87
CA LEU A 351 3.08 27.79 -3.31
C LEU A 351 3.84 27.07 -2.19
N GLU A 352 3.36 25.91 -1.78
CA GLU A 352 4.05 25.05 -0.80
C GLU A 352 4.64 23.84 -1.52
N ILE A 353 5.89 23.52 -1.23
CA ILE A 353 6.64 22.40 -1.79
C ILE A 353 7.06 21.52 -0.61
N ARG A 354 6.73 20.23 -0.64
CA ARG A 354 7.14 19.27 0.40
C ARG A 354 7.96 18.16 -0.23
N PHE A 355 9.15 17.95 0.31
CA PHE A 355 10.10 16.97 -0.17
C PHE A 355 9.88 15.60 0.50
N PRO A 356 10.36 14.50 -0.10
CA PRO A 356 10.15 13.13 0.41
C PRO A 356 10.76 12.86 1.79
N ASP A 357 11.78 13.62 2.18
CA ASP A 357 12.44 13.56 3.49
C ASP A 357 11.64 14.27 4.60
N GLY A 358 10.56 14.97 4.24
CA GLY A 358 9.69 15.71 5.14
C GLY A 358 10.02 17.21 5.25
N ASP A 359 11.10 17.68 4.61
CA ASP A 359 11.39 19.11 4.51
C ASP A 359 10.37 19.82 3.61
N TYR A 360 10.29 21.15 3.72
CA TYR A 360 9.36 21.94 2.93
C TYR A 360 9.90 23.33 2.61
N GLU A 361 9.38 23.91 1.53
CA GLU A 361 9.60 25.28 1.08
C GLU A 361 8.26 25.98 0.84
N TYR A 362 8.21 27.28 1.11
CA TYR A 362 7.05 28.12 0.85
C TYR A 362 7.45 29.37 0.07
N ILE A 363 6.81 29.57 -1.09
CA ILE A 363 7.09 30.65 -2.03
C ILE A 363 5.81 31.46 -2.22
N ASN A 364 5.79 32.69 -1.72
CA ASN A 364 4.66 33.62 -1.93
C ASN A 364 5.01 34.78 -2.87
N GLN A 365 6.19 34.78 -3.46
CA GLN A 365 6.62 35.82 -4.39
C GLN A 365 7.64 35.27 -5.38
N ILE A 366 7.47 35.60 -6.66
CA ILE A 366 8.47 35.40 -7.71
C ILE A 366 8.82 36.79 -8.25
N ASP A 367 10.10 37.15 -8.19
CA ASP A 367 10.59 38.49 -8.52
C ASP A 367 9.82 39.58 -7.75
N THR A 368 9.02 40.39 -8.45
CA THR A 368 8.17 41.45 -7.87
C THR A 368 6.69 41.05 -7.78
N ILE A 369 6.34 39.84 -8.24
CA ILE A 369 4.96 39.37 -8.34
C ILE A 369 4.62 38.51 -7.12
N HIS A 370 3.69 39.00 -6.31
CA HIS A 370 3.12 38.23 -5.21
C HIS A 370 2.23 37.10 -5.74
N LEU A 371 2.46 35.89 -5.26
CA LEU A 371 1.69 34.71 -5.62
C LEU A 371 0.50 34.59 -4.69
N TYR A 372 -0.70 34.85 -5.21
CA TYR A 372 -1.96 34.62 -4.50
C TYR A 372 -2.96 33.97 -5.43
N SER A 373 -3.96 33.29 -4.88
CA SER A 373 -4.96 32.54 -5.64
C SER A 373 -4.31 31.70 -6.76
N LEU A 374 -3.30 30.92 -6.40
CA LEU A 374 -2.74 29.96 -7.35
C LEU A 374 -3.81 28.91 -7.58
N THR A 375 -4.24 28.80 -8.83
CA THR A 375 -5.34 27.92 -9.21
C THR A 375 -4.86 26.77 -10.07
N GLY A 376 -3.71 26.89 -10.75
CA GLY A 376 -3.15 25.86 -11.63
C GLY A 376 -1.80 25.33 -11.16
N LEU A 377 -1.64 24.01 -11.12
CA LEU A 377 -0.36 23.29 -11.09
C LEU A 377 -0.31 22.21 -12.15
N CYS A 378 0.81 22.12 -12.87
CA CYS A 378 1.05 21.02 -13.80
C CYS A 378 2.54 20.79 -14.03
N GLU A 379 2.96 19.53 -13.92
CA GLU A 379 4.29 19.08 -14.35
C GLU A 379 4.28 18.74 -15.84
N ASP A 380 5.29 19.20 -16.58
CA ASP A 380 5.47 18.86 -17.99
C ASP A 380 6.33 17.60 -18.20
N ILE A 381 6.48 17.14 -19.45
CA ILE A 381 7.20 15.89 -19.76
C ILE A 381 8.71 15.95 -19.44
N GLU A 382 9.26 17.15 -19.25
CA GLU A 382 10.66 17.36 -18.87
C GLU A 382 10.82 17.49 -17.35
N GLY A 383 9.74 17.37 -16.58
CA GLY A 383 9.72 17.55 -15.12
C GLY A 383 9.65 19.02 -14.68
N ASN A 384 9.42 19.97 -15.60
CA ASN A 384 9.28 21.38 -15.21
C ASN A 384 7.89 21.61 -14.60
N ILE A 385 7.82 22.50 -13.60
CA ILE A 385 6.57 22.80 -12.90
C ILE A 385 5.98 24.10 -13.39
N TRP A 386 4.75 24.03 -13.88
CA TRP A 386 3.98 25.19 -14.30
C TRP A 386 2.99 25.60 -13.21
N ILE A 387 2.94 26.89 -12.92
CA ILE A 387 1.96 27.49 -12.02
C ILE A 387 1.13 28.54 -12.74
N SER A 388 -0.14 28.64 -12.37
CA SER A 388 -1.02 29.69 -12.88
C SER A 388 -1.94 30.28 -11.81
N SER A 389 -2.39 31.50 -12.06
CA SER A 389 -3.42 32.16 -11.28
C SER A 389 -4.47 32.78 -12.20
N GLY A 390 -5.73 32.63 -11.81
CA GLY A 390 -6.83 33.33 -12.47
C GLY A 390 -6.92 34.82 -12.15
N SER A 391 -6.12 35.34 -11.19
CA SER A 391 -6.23 36.72 -10.73
C SER A 391 -4.92 37.43 -10.38
N ALA A 392 -3.87 36.69 -9.97
CA ALA A 392 -2.65 37.32 -9.47
C ALA A 392 -1.72 37.85 -10.55
N PHE A 393 -1.63 37.13 -11.67
CA PHE A 393 -0.77 37.49 -12.79
C PHE A 393 -1.38 36.94 -14.08
N SER A 394 -1.01 37.55 -15.20
CA SER A 394 -1.35 37.04 -16.52
C SER A 394 -0.40 35.93 -16.96
N GLY A 395 -0.82 35.08 -17.89
CA GLY A 395 -0.02 33.96 -18.38
C GLY A 395 0.27 32.89 -17.32
N ALA A 396 1.47 32.34 -17.33
CA ALA A 396 1.90 31.29 -16.41
C ALA A 396 3.39 31.43 -16.06
N PHE A 397 3.80 30.88 -14.92
CA PHE A 397 5.22 30.72 -14.58
C PHE A 397 5.64 29.26 -14.73
N ARG A 398 6.90 29.04 -15.09
CA ARG A 398 7.53 27.72 -15.16
C ARG A 398 8.80 27.69 -14.31
N TRP A 399 8.93 26.67 -13.48
CA TRP A 399 10.15 26.30 -12.77
C TRP A 399 10.87 25.19 -13.52
N ASP A 400 12.11 25.42 -13.92
CA ASP A 400 12.94 24.45 -14.66
C ASP A 400 13.90 23.64 -13.76
N GLY A 401 13.67 23.64 -12.44
CA GLY A 401 14.60 23.08 -11.45
C GLY A 401 15.69 24.06 -11.01
N LYS A 402 15.83 25.23 -11.65
CA LYS A 402 16.86 26.23 -11.33
C LYS A 402 16.31 27.64 -11.18
N GLN A 403 15.39 28.03 -12.05
CA GLN A 403 14.84 29.39 -12.09
C GLN A 403 13.37 29.39 -12.48
N TRP A 404 12.67 30.42 -12.01
CA TRP A 404 11.32 30.74 -12.46
C TRP A 404 11.39 31.58 -13.73
N LYS A 405 10.54 31.25 -14.71
CA LYS A 405 10.37 32.03 -15.93
C LYS A 405 8.91 32.31 -16.19
N HIS A 406 8.58 33.58 -16.44
CA HIS A 406 7.24 33.99 -16.86
C HIS A 406 7.02 33.73 -18.36
N PHE A 407 5.83 33.24 -18.70
CA PHE A 407 5.37 33.01 -20.07
C PHE A 407 4.10 33.82 -20.33
N ALA A 408 4.25 34.78 -21.23
CA ALA A 408 3.15 35.52 -21.84
C ALA A 408 2.35 34.61 -22.79
N ILE A 409 1.01 34.58 -22.64
CA ILE A 409 0.12 33.70 -23.39
C ILE A 409 -0.93 34.54 -24.14
N GLY A 410 -1.12 34.24 -25.42
CA GLY A 410 -2.04 34.95 -26.31
C GLY A 410 -1.43 36.19 -26.96
N ASP A 411 -2.18 36.79 -27.91
CA ASP A 411 -1.71 37.95 -28.67
C ASP A 411 -1.71 39.25 -27.85
N ASN A 412 -2.51 39.29 -26.77
CA ASN A 412 -2.53 40.38 -25.80
C ASN A 412 -2.34 39.80 -24.38
N PRO A 413 -1.09 39.44 -24.01
CA PRO A 413 -0.80 38.67 -22.82
C PRO A 413 -1.22 39.33 -21.51
N GLU A 414 -1.24 40.66 -21.47
CA GLU A 414 -1.67 41.40 -20.28
C GLU A 414 -3.14 41.17 -19.94
N ASN A 415 -3.94 40.60 -20.84
CA ASN A 415 -5.38 40.44 -20.66
C ASN A 415 -5.82 38.97 -20.61
N VAL A 416 -4.88 38.04 -20.48
CA VAL A 416 -5.14 36.59 -20.41
C VAL A 416 -4.60 36.04 -19.10
N ALA A 417 -5.49 35.74 -18.16
CA ALA A 417 -5.16 34.99 -16.95
C ALA A 417 -5.39 33.50 -17.20
N ILE A 418 -4.60 32.63 -16.57
CA ILE A 418 -4.73 31.18 -16.75
C ILE A 418 -5.32 30.58 -15.47
N HIS A 419 -6.53 30.03 -15.59
CA HIS A 419 -7.20 29.43 -14.44
C HIS A 419 -6.61 28.06 -14.07
N LYS A 420 -6.41 27.19 -15.06
CA LYS A 420 -5.90 25.83 -14.85
C LYS A 420 -4.96 25.44 -15.97
N ILE A 421 -4.03 24.54 -15.66
CA ILE A 421 -3.16 23.89 -16.65
C ILE A 421 -3.45 22.39 -16.57
N ARG A 422 -3.66 21.74 -17.73
CA ARG A 422 -4.00 20.32 -17.80
C ARG A 422 -3.19 19.60 -18.86
N LYS A 423 -2.83 18.36 -18.58
CA LYS A 423 -2.26 17.43 -19.56
C LYS A 423 -3.35 16.65 -20.26
N ASP A 424 -3.20 16.45 -21.56
CA ASP A 424 -3.85 15.35 -22.26
C ASP A 424 -3.00 14.06 -22.16
N ARG A 425 -3.53 12.94 -22.66
CA ARG A 425 -2.87 11.63 -22.63
C ARG A 425 -1.62 11.56 -23.51
N GLN A 426 -1.43 12.52 -24.41
CA GLN A 426 -0.22 12.64 -25.22
C GLN A 426 0.80 13.59 -24.57
N ASN A 427 0.56 14.00 -23.31
CA ASN A 427 1.38 14.93 -22.54
C ASN A 427 1.42 16.36 -23.12
N ASN A 428 0.50 16.75 -23.99
CA ASN A 428 0.40 18.15 -24.36
C ASN A 428 -0.23 18.95 -23.21
N LEU A 429 0.26 20.17 -23.00
CA LEU A 429 -0.25 21.08 -21.99
C LEU A 429 -1.32 22.00 -22.59
N TRP A 430 -2.46 22.03 -21.92
CA TRP A 430 -3.58 22.91 -22.16
C TRP A 430 -3.68 23.94 -21.05
N PHE A 431 -3.49 25.21 -21.41
CA PHE A 431 -3.62 26.36 -20.52
C PHE A 431 -5.03 26.93 -20.69
N LEU A 432 -5.86 26.80 -19.66
CA LEU A 432 -7.25 27.21 -19.69
C LEU A 432 -7.35 28.69 -19.33
N GLY A 433 -7.42 29.50 -20.38
CA GLY A 433 -7.44 30.94 -20.31
C GLY A 433 -8.81 31.49 -19.94
N ILE A 434 -8.77 32.49 -19.08
CA ILE A 434 -9.88 33.35 -18.72
C ILE A 434 -9.46 34.81 -18.95
N GLY A 435 -10.46 35.70 -19.02
CA GLY A 435 -10.19 37.14 -19.05
C GLY A 435 -9.73 37.63 -17.68
N MET A 436 -8.96 38.71 -17.66
CA MET A 436 -8.49 39.32 -16.40
C MET A 436 -9.58 40.17 -15.74
N SER A 437 -10.58 40.61 -16.51
CA SER A 437 -11.77 41.27 -15.99
C SER A 437 -12.95 40.30 -15.87
N PRO A 438 -13.83 40.45 -14.86
CA PRO A 438 -15.11 39.73 -14.80
C PRO A 438 -16.03 40.03 -15.99
N ARG A 439 -15.88 41.20 -16.63
CA ARG A 439 -16.61 41.57 -17.85
C ARG A 439 -15.67 41.36 -19.04
N MET A 440 -16.03 40.46 -19.97
CA MET A 440 -15.18 40.17 -21.13
C MET A 440 -15.01 41.45 -21.94
N MET A 441 -13.81 42.03 -21.93
CA MET A 441 -13.53 43.21 -22.73
C MET A 441 -13.36 42.77 -24.19
N ALA A 442 -13.73 43.62 -25.15
CA ALA A 442 -13.66 43.28 -26.58
C ALA A 442 -12.24 42.88 -27.05
N ASN A 443 -11.21 43.28 -26.31
CA ASN A 443 -9.80 42.98 -26.59
C ASN A 443 -9.24 41.80 -25.77
N GLU A 444 -10.05 41.22 -24.87
CA GLU A 444 -9.70 39.98 -24.18
C GLU A 444 -9.89 38.81 -25.17
N GLN A 445 -8.84 38.02 -25.39
CA GLN A 445 -8.92 36.83 -26.23
C GLN A 445 -8.72 35.54 -25.43
N PRO A 446 -9.44 35.29 -24.32
CA PRO A 446 -9.28 34.05 -23.57
C PRO A 446 -9.67 32.85 -24.44
N GLY A 447 -9.15 31.68 -24.09
CA GLY A 447 -9.41 30.42 -24.78
C GLY A 447 -8.66 29.28 -24.10
N ALA A 448 -8.76 28.08 -24.67
CA ALA A 448 -7.85 27.00 -24.33
C ALA A 448 -6.59 27.13 -25.19
N TYR A 449 -5.41 27.23 -24.58
CA TYR A 449 -4.15 27.34 -25.31
C TYR A 449 -3.38 26.05 -25.21
N LEU A 450 -3.07 25.46 -26.36
CA LEU A 450 -2.24 24.28 -26.48
C LEU A 450 -0.77 24.70 -26.63
N LEU A 451 0.10 24.26 -25.73
CA LEU A 451 1.54 24.47 -25.87
C LEU A 451 2.13 23.41 -26.80
N GLN A 452 2.62 23.84 -27.97
CA GLN A 452 3.29 22.99 -28.95
C GLN A 452 4.52 23.69 -29.52
N ASN A 453 5.66 22.99 -29.51
CA ASN A 453 6.94 23.52 -30.04
C ASN A 453 7.32 24.89 -29.47
N GLY A 454 7.02 25.15 -28.19
CA GLY A 454 7.29 26.42 -27.52
C GLY A 454 6.32 27.56 -27.87
N GLU A 455 5.29 27.30 -28.67
CA GLU A 455 4.24 28.28 -29.01
C GLU A 455 2.90 27.90 -28.37
N PHE A 456 2.13 28.93 -28.00
CA PHE A 456 0.76 28.78 -27.51
C PHE A 456 -0.23 28.92 -28.67
N ILE A 457 -0.92 27.83 -29.00
CA ILE A 457 -1.93 27.77 -30.05
C ILE A 457 -3.31 27.92 -29.41
N ARG A 458 -4.01 29.01 -29.73
CA ARG A 458 -5.31 29.34 -29.13
C ARG A 458 -6.46 28.58 -29.77
N TRP A 459 -7.35 28.05 -28.94
CA TRP A 459 -8.68 27.57 -29.28
C TRP A 459 -9.70 28.45 -28.57
N GLY A 460 -10.45 29.26 -29.32
CA GLY A 460 -11.50 30.12 -28.80
C GLY A 460 -12.82 29.96 -29.56
N GLU A 461 -13.70 30.95 -29.43
CA GLU A 461 -14.99 30.98 -30.16
C GLU A 461 -14.83 30.85 -31.69
N PRO A 462 -13.85 31.51 -32.35
CA PRO A 462 -13.63 31.33 -33.79
C PRO A 462 -13.22 29.92 -34.22
N GLU A 463 -12.66 29.13 -33.29
CA GLU A 463 -12.26 27.74 -33.46
C GLU A 463 -13.37 26.76 -33.07
N GLY A 464 -14.46 27.25 -32.45
CA GLY A 464 -15.65 26.49 -32.14
C GLY A 464 -15.93 26.28 -30.66
N LEU A 465 -15.20 26.90 -29.72
CA LEU A 465 -15.63 26.89 -28.31
C LEU A 465 -16.93 27.69 -28.13
N LEU A 466 -17.80 27.25 -27.22
CA LEU A 466 -19.03 27.98 -26.86
C LEU A 466 -18.77 29.37 -26.27
N HIS A 467 -17.62 29.53 -25.59
CA HIS A 467 -17.20 30.79 -25.00
C HIS A 467 -15.69 30.80 -24.78
N GLY A 468 -15.06 31.98 -24.88
CA GLY A 468 -13.61 32.13 -24.70
C GLY A 468 -13.08 31.82 -23.29
N ARG A 469 -13.90 31.98 -22.25
CA ARG A 469 -13.50 31.63 -20.88
C ARG A 469 -13.66 30.14 -20.60
N VAL A 470 -12.53 29.47 -20.37
CA VAL A 470 -12.46 28.02 -20.14
C VAL A 470 -12.01 27.73 -18.72
N TYR A 471 -12.77 26.92 -17.98
CA TYR A 471 -12.50 26.59 -16.57
C TYR A 471 -12.07 25.14 -16.36
N SER A 472 -12.50 24.23 -17.22
CA SER A 472 -12.19 22.81 -17.08
C SER A 472 -11.89 22.16 -18.42
N PHE A 473 -11.08 21.10 -18.35
CA PHE A 473 -10.68 20.30 -19.49
C PHE A 473 -10.67 18.82 -19.10
N ALA A 474 -11.14 17.97 -20.01
CA ALA A 474 -11.03 16.52 -19.88
C ALA A 474 -10.89 15.86 -21.26
N GLU A 475 -10.13 14.76 -21.32
CA GLU A 475 -10.03 13.91 -22.51
C GLU A 475 -10.86 12.63 -22.31
N GLY A 476 -11.75 12.37 -23.28
CA GLY A 476 -12.55 11.15 -23.35
C GLY A 476 -11.73 9.94 -23.80
N LYS A 477 -12.31 8.74 -23.69
CA LYS A 477 -11.60 7.49 -24.04
C LYS A 477 -11.20 7.42 -25.52
N ASP A 478 -11.96 8.06 -26.39
CA ASP A 478 -11.80 8.01 -27.85
C ASP A 478 -11.01 9.22 -28.42
N GLY A 479 -10.23 9.91 -27.58
CA GLY A 479 -9.46 11.10 -27.97
C GLY A 479 -10.30 12.37 -28.14
N GLU A 480 -11.52 12.38 -27.60
CA GLU A 480 -12.41 13.53 -27.61
C GLU A 480 -12.00 14.53 -26.53
N LEU A 481 -11.98 15.81 -26.85
CA LEU A 481 -11.60 16.87 -25.92
C LEU A 481 -12.84 17.60 -25.44
N TRP A 482 -12.97 17.75 -24.13
CA TRP A 482 -14.08 18.40 -23.47
C TRP A 482 -13.59 19.67 -22.77
N PHE A 483 -14.27 20.77 -23.01
CA PHE A 483 -13.96 22.09 -22.46
C PHE A 483 -15.19 22.65 -21.74
N GLY A 484 -15.10 22.81 -20.43
CA GLY A 484 -16.12 23.52 -19.65
C GLY A 484 -15.91 25.01 -19.77
N THR A 485 -16.86 25.70 -20.40
CA THR A 485 -16.85 27.14 -20.62
C THR A 485 -17.95 27.83 -19.81
N VAL A 486 -17.93 29.16 -19.72
CA VAL A 486 -18.99 29.93 -19.05
C VAL A 486 -20.39 29.62 -19.60
N ASN A 487 -20.50 29.38 -20.92
CA ASN A 487 -21.79 29.17 -21.58
C ASN A 487 -22.15 27.68 -21.74
N GLY A 488 -21.46 26.79 -21.02
CA GLY A 488 -21.70 25.36 -21.08
C GLY A 488 -20.52 24.57 -21.63
N LEU A 489 -20.80 23.36 -22.10
CA LEU A 489 -19.80 22.34 -22.41
C LEU A 489 -19.56 22.24 -23.92
N SER A 490 -18.31 22.39 -24.34
CA SER A 490 -17.87 22.18 -25.73
C SER A 490 -17.09 20.87 -25.84
N ARG A 491 -17.51 19.96 -26.72
CA ARG A 491 -16.78 18.73 -27.06
C ARG A 491 -16.24 18.83 -28.47
N TRP A 492 -14.96 18.59 -28.64
CA TRP A 492 -14.34 18.40 -29.94
C TRP A 492 -14.03 16.92 -30.14
N LYS A 493 -14.43 16.38 -31.29
CA LYS A 493 -14.15 15.00 -31.70
C LYS A 493 -13.27 14.99 -32.95
N PRO A 494 -12.10 14.35 -32.95
CA PRO A 494 -11.27 14.23 -34.14
C PRO A 494 -11.99 13.44 -35.24
N SER A 495 -11.78 13.83 -36.50
CA SER A 495 -12.22 13.05 -37.65
C SER A 495 -11.39 11.76 -37.75
N THR A 496 -12.03 10.65 -38.16
CA THR A 496 -11.48 9.29 -38.10
C THR A 496 -10.24 9.03 -39.00
N SER A 497 -9.78 10.02 -39.75
CA SER A 497 -8.49 9.99 -40.47
C SER A 497 -7.36 10.50 -39.57
N ASN A 498 -6.85 9.58 -38.72
CA ASN A 498 -5.66 9.74 -37.89
C ASN A 498 -5.82 10.63 -36.64
N PRO A 499 -6.20 10.07 -35.47
CA PRO A 499 -6.42 10.82 -34.22
C PRO A 499 -5.14 11.48 -33.64
N ALA A 500 -3.98 11.27 -34.25
CA ALA A 500 -2.66 11.60 -33.68
C ALA A 500 -2.03 12.93 -34.15
N LYS A 501 -2.73 13.78 -34.92
CA LYS A 501 -2.19 15.10 -35.32
C LYS A 501 -3.23 16.22 -35.26
N VAL A 502 -3.23 16.95 -34.16
CA VAL A 502 -3.53 18.40 -34.23
C VAL A 502 -2.40 18.99 -35.07
N THR A 503 -2.66 19.25 -36.36
CA THR A 503 -1.62 19.65 -37.31
C THR A 503 -1.44 21.18 -37.24
N PRO A 504 -0.20 21.72 -37.13
CA PRO A 504 0.03 23.16 -37.14
C PRO A 504 -0.32 23.79 -38.49
N ILE A 505 -0.79 25.04 -38.46
CA ILE A 505 -1.39 25.70 -39.63
C ILE A 505 -0.45 26.58 -40.43
N VAL A 506 -0.73 26.54 -41.73
CA VAL A 506 -0.19 27.37 -42.80
C VAL A 506 -0.27 28.85 -42.45
N LYS A 507 0.88 29.54 -42.51
CA LYS A 507 0.95 31.01 -42.53
C LYS A 507 0.13 31.55 -43.71
N ARG A 508 -1.05 32.12 -43.44
CA ARG A 508 -1.58 33.22 -44.25
C ARG A 508 -1.82 34.42 -43.34
N ALA A 509 -1.45 35.59 -43.85
CA ALA A 509 -1.22 36.82 -43.12
C ALA A 509 -2.27 37.11 -42.03
N ASN A 510 -1.77 37.34 -40.80
CA ASN A 510 -2.42 37.97 -39.66
C ASN A 510 -3.62 37.25 -38.98
N LEU A 511 -3.85 35.95 -39.22
CA LEU A 511 -4.78 35.16 -38.40
C LEU A 511 -4.17 33.77 -38.12
N ARG A 512 -3.78 33.51 -36.86
CA ARG A 512 -3.36 32.18 -36.38
C ARG A 512 -4.61 31.36 -36.05
N ARG A 513 -5.29 30.83 -37.07
CA ARG A 513 -6.48 29.99 -36.87
C ARG A 513 -6.08 28.54 -36.64
N VAL A 514 -6.85 27.77 -35.85
CA VAL A 514 -6.78 26.30 -35.77
C VAL A 514 -7.76 25.67 -36.79
N VAL A 515 -7.30 24.71 -37.59
CA VAL A 515 -8.05 23.89 -38.53
C VAL A 515 -7.73 22.46 -38.13
N SER A 516 -8.34 22.01 -37.05
CA SER A 516 -8.31 20.61 -36.66
C SER A 516 -9.48 19.92 -37.35
N GLU A 517 -9.22 18.90 -38.16
CA GLU A 517 -10.28 18.14 -38.83
C GLU A 517 -11.07 17.36 -37.77
N GLY A 518 -12.24 17.88 -37.39
CA GLY A 518 -13.07 17.31 -36.33
C GLY A 518 -14.44 17.96 -36.25
N THR A 519 -15.30 17.42 -35.39
CA THR A 519 -16.67 17.90 -35.19
C THR A 519 -16.87 18.40 -33.77
N TRP A 520 -17.50 19.56 -33.62
CA TRP A 520 -17.90 20.09 -32.33
C TRP A 520 -19.31 19.64 -31.94
N THR A 521 -19.53 19.42 -30.64
CA THR A 521 -20.85 19.17 -30.03
C THR A 521 -20.96 20.00 -28.77
N TYR A 522 -22.16 20.50 -28.48
CA TYR A 522 -22.40 21.52 -27.46
C TYR A 522 -23.54 21.11 -26.53
N TRP A 523 -23.41 21.48 -25.25
CA TRP A 523 -24.48 21.40 -24.27
C TRP A 523 -24.54 22.73 -23.51
N THR A 524 -25.70 23.34 -23.52
CA THR A 524 -26.03 24.55 -22.75
C THR A 524 -27.20 24.22 -21.83
N ASP A 525 -27.35 24.97 -20.74
CA ASP A 525 -28.57 24.94 -19.93
C ASP A 525 -29.75 25.62 -20.63
#